data_AF-A0A1J8Q105-F1
#
_entry.id   AF-A0A1J8Q105-F1
#
_cell.length_a   1.000
_cell.length_b   1.000
_cell.length_c   1.000
_cell.angle_alpha   90.00
_cell.angle_beta   90.00
_cell.angle_gamma   90.00
#
_symmetry.space_group_name_H-M   'P 1'
#
loop_
_entity.id
_entity.type
_entity.pdbx_description
1 polymer ?
#
loop_
_entity_poly.entity_id
_entity_poly.type
_entity_poly.pdbx_seq_one_letter_code
_entity_poly.pdbx_strand_id
1 'polypeptide(L)'
;MVLDWDITLSNETIVMVWISSEDAVAVAERGFRIIQVPSDYFYLDCGAGESLGDYPTDTISLAGEQMLWSEQSGPENLDPIVWPRAASSAEIFWSAVYGPTTTLDFR
;
A
#
# COMPACT_ATOMS: atom_id res chain seq x y z
N MET A 1 -9.20 11.17 8.05
CA MET A 1 -7.89 10.55 7.86
C MET A 1 -6.84 11.24 8.75
N VAL A 2 -5.65 10.66 8.94
CA VAL A 2 -4.50 11.33 9.60
C VAL A 2 -4.20 12.71 8.99
N LEU A 3 -4.58 12.92 7.72
CA LEU A 3 -4.42 14.18 7.01
C LEU A 3 -5.45 15.25 7.39
N ASP A 4 -6.67 14.85 7.80
CA ASP A 4 -7.83 15.74 7.96
C ASP A 4 -8.01 16.28 9.39
N TRP A 5 -7.45 15.59 10.38
CA TRP A 5 -7.64 15.91 11.79
C TRP A 5 -6.30 16.18 12.44
N ASP A 6 -6.22 17.25 13.23
CA ASP A 6 -5.04 17.60 14.02
C ASP A 6 -4.94 16.67 15.25
N ILE A 7 -4.47 15.45 15.00
CA ILE A 7 -4.32 14.40 16.00
C ILE A 7 -2.84 14.15 16.28
N THR A 8 -2.46 14.21 17.57
CA THR A 8 -1.11 13.83 18.00
C THR A 8 -1.03 12.31 18.09
N LEU A 9 -0.31 11.70 17.16
CA LEU A 9 -0.01 10.27 17.17
C LEU A 9 1.41 10.03 17.67
N SER A 10 1.64 8.86 18.27
CA SER A 10 3.00 8.44 18.63
C SER A 10 3.82 8.20 17.36
N ASN A 11 5.13 8.46 17.42
CA ASN A 11 6.06 8.08 16.35
C ASN A 11 6.13 6.55 16.13
N GLU A 12 5.59 5.77 17.09
CA GLU A 12 5.46 4.32 16.94
C GLU A 12 4.18 3.90 16.19
N THR A 13 3.24 4.80 15.96
CA THR A 13 2.01 4.49 15.21
C THR A 13 2.35 4.18 13.75
N ILE A 14 1.85 3.05 13.25
CA ILE A 14 1.89 2.69 11.84
C ILE A 14 0.57 3.10 11.21
N VAL A 15 0.61 3.84 10.12
CA VAL A 15 -0.58 4.33 9.43
C VAL A 15 -0.79 3.51 8.16
N MET A 16 -1.91 2.77 8.12
CA MET A 16 -2.35 2.08 6.91
C MET A 16 -3.14 3.06 6.03
N VAL A 17 -2.69 3.27 4.80
CA VAL A 17 -3.31 4.21 3.86
C VAL A 17 -4.01 3.44 2.75
N TRP A 18 -5.33 3.58 2.68
CA TRP A 18 -6.17 2.83 1.73
C TRP A 18 -6.99 3.68 0.77
N ILE A 19 -7.10 4.98 1.01
CA ILE A 19 -7.96 5.87 0.21
C ILE A 19 -7.32 6.10 -1.16
N SER A 20 -6.17 6.76 -1.20
CA SER A 20 -5.46 7.04 -2.44
C SER A 20 -3.95 6.93 -2.28
N SER A 21 -3.26 6.81 -3.40
CA SER A 21 -1.79 6.85 -3.43
C SER A 21 -1.22 8.23 -3.07
N GLU A 22 -1.94 9.30 -3.40
CA GLU A 22 -1.60 10.68 -3.04
C GLU A 22 -1.59 10.89 -1.52
N ASP A 23 -2.60 10.35 -0.83
CA ASP A 23 -2.65 10.38 0.63
C ASP A 23 -1.48 9.59 1.25
N ALA A 24 -1.04 8.52 0.59
CA ALA A 24 0.06 7.70 1.07
C ALA A 24 1.38 8.50 1.03
N VAL A 25 1.60 9.28 -0.03
CA VAL A 25 2.72 10.23 -0.11
C VAL A 25 2.62 11.27 0.99
N ALA A 26 1.46 11.93 1.13
CA ALA A 26 1.27 13.01 2.09
C ALA A 26 1.43 12.55 3.56
N VAL A 27 0.97 11.34 3.91
CA VAL A 27 1.16 10.77 5.26
C VAL A 27 2.63 10.44 5.50
N ALA A 28 3.32 9.93 4.50
CA ALA A 28 4.73 9.59 4.62
C ALA A 28 5.62 10.85 4.72
N GLU A 29 5.32 11.91 3.98
CA GLU A 29 5.99 13.21 4.07
C GLU A 29 5.84 13.86 5.47
N ARG A 30 4.76 13.55 6.19
CA ARG A 30 4.58 13.94 7.60
C ARG A 30 5.46 13.14 8.57
N GLY A 31 6.27 12.19 8.08
CA GLY A 31 7.21 11.41 8.88
C GLY A 31 6.60 10.19 9.55
N PHE A 32 5.38 9.79 9.20
CA PHE A 32 4.78 8.56 9.70
C PHE A 32 5.33 7.34 8.97
N ARG A 33 5.41 6.23 9.72
CA ARG A 33 5.65 4.92 9.13
C ARG A 33 4.35 4.40 8.54
N ILE A 34 4.37 3.99 7.28
CA ILE A 34 3.14 3.61 6.59
C ILE A 34 3.14 2.20 6.02
N ILE A 35 1.93 1.64 5.90
CA ILE A 35 1.62 0.49 5.05
C ILE A 35 0.78 1.04 3.89
N GLN A 36 1.26 0.87 2.66
CA GLN A 36 0.56 1.36 1.48
C GLN A 36 -0.40 0.31 0.93
N VAL A 37 -1.69 0.66 0.88
CA VAL A 37 -2.80 -0.13 0.33
C VAL A 37 -3.76 0.75 -0.51
N PRO A 38 -3.27 1.71 -1.31
CA PRO A 38 -4.16 2.64 -2.01
C PRO A 38 -5.17 1.91 -2.90
N SER A 39 -6.44 2.35 -2.85
CA SER A 39 -7.53 1.76 -3.62
C SER A 39 -7.31 1.83 -5.13
N ASP A 40 -6.58 2.84 -5.58
CA ASP A 40 -6.18 3.04 -6.98
C ASP A 40 -5.37 1.86 -7.56
N TYR A 41 -4.72 1.05 -6.72
CA TYR A 41 -3.73 0.06 -7.15
C TYR A 41 -3.86 -1.34 -6.51
N PHE A 42 -4.25 -1.42 -5.23
CA PHE A 42 -4.13 -2.66 -4.46
C PHE A 42 -5.46 -3.21 -3.91
N TYR A 43 -6.59 -2.67 -4.36
CA TYR A 43 -7.90 -3.25 -4.05
C TYR A 43 -8.23 -4.39 -5.02
N LEU A 44 -8.62 -5.53 -4.46
CA LEU A 44 -8.95 -6.72 -5.24
C LEU A 44 -10.46 -6.80 -5.56
N ASP A 45 -11.32 -6.18 -4.76
CA ASP A 45 -12.76 -6.10 -4.99
C ASP A 45 -13.15 -5.11 -6.10
N CYS A 46 -12.34 -4.08 -6.35
CA CYS A 46 -12.59 -3.09 -7.40
C CYS A 46 -11.35 -2.87 -8.28
N GLY A 47 -11.52 -2.99 -9.60
CA GLY A 47 -10.56 -2.49 -10.60
C GLY A 47 -9.30 -3.32 -10.78
N ALA A 48 -9.05 -3.76 -12.02
CA ALA A 48 -7.81 -4.42 -12.41
C ALA A 48 -6.67 -3.40 -12.44
N GLY A 49 -5.93 -3.31 -11.33
CA GLY A 49 -4.64 -2.65 -11.11
C GLY A 49 -4.19 -1.66 -12.19
N GLU A 50 -4.28 -0.37 -11.89
CA GLU A 50 -3.55 0.64 -12.65
C GLU A 50 -2.03 0.46 -12.46
N SER A 51 -1.23 0.86 -13.44
CA SER A 51 0.23 0.79 -13.32
C SER A 51 0.70 1.80 -12.27
N LEU A 52 1.31 1.32 -11.19
CA LEU A 52 1.92 2.17 -10.17
C LEU A 52 2.97 3.08 -10.81
N GLY A 53 2.64 4.37 -10.94
CA GLY A 53 3.59 5.43 -11.30
C GLY A 53 4.64 5.66 -10.21
N ASP A 54 5.64 6.50 -10.50
CA ASP A 54 6.81 6.76 -9.66
C ASP A 54 6.48 6.85 -8.16
N TYR A 55 6.95 5.85 -7.39
CA TYR A 55 6.85 5.88 -5.93
C TYR A 55 7.70 7.02 -5.38
N PRO A 56 7.24 7.73 -4.34
CA PRO A 56 8.07 8.72 -3.68
C PRO A 56 9.30 8.00 -3.10
N THR A 57 10.48 8.34 -3.62
CA THR A 57 11.75 7.64 -3.35
C THR A 57 12.35 7.93 -1.97
N ASP A 58 11.78 8.88 -1.22
CA ASP A 58 12.37 9.42 0.01
C ASP A 58 11.53 9.14 1.27
N THR A 59 10.56 8.22 1.21
CA THR A 59 9.60 8.00 2.30
C THR A 59 9.66 6.61 2.93
N ILE A 60 9.47 6.58 4.27
CA ILE A 60 9.50 5.35 5.08
C ILE A 60 8.18 4.59 4.89
N SER A 61 8.11 3.81 3.83
CA SER A 61 7.12 2.75 3.65
C SER A 61 7.67 1.47 4.27
N LEU A 62 6.94 0.88 5.22
CA LEU A 62 7.34 -0.37 5.87
C LEU A 62 7.07 -1.59 4.98
N ALA A 63 5.95 -1.56 4.25
CA ALA A 63 5.50 -2.61 3.34
C ALA A 63 4.31 -2.11 2.50
N GLY A 64 3.91 -2.89 1.49
CA GLY A 64 2.61 -2.77 0.87
C GLY A 64 1.71 -3.97 1.21
N GLU A 65 0.40 -3.76 1.17
CA GLU A 65 -0.62 -4.78 1.39
C GLU A 65 -1.63 -4.73 0.26
N GLN A 66 -2.18 -5.90 -0.10
CA GLN A 66 -3.35 -6.00 -0.97
C GLN A 66 -4.57 -6.29 -0.11
N MET A 67 -5.67 -5.63 -0.42
CA MET A 67 -6.89 -5.75 0.35
C MET A 67 -8.04 -6.22 -0.53
N LEU A 68 -8.89 -7.06 0.07
CA LEU A 68 -10.12 -7.55 -0.54
C LEU A 68 -11.27 -7.33 0.44
N TRP A 69 -12.20 -6.44 0.08
CA TRP A 69 -13.45 -6.34 0.83
C TRP A 69 -14.36 -7.54 0.57
N SER A 70 -14.85 -8.15 1.65
CA SER A 70 -15.65 -9.38 1.57
C SER A 70 -17.14 -9.16 1.30
N GLU A 71 -17.53 -8.00 0.78
CA GLU A 71 -18.94 -7.68 0.52
C GLU A 71 -19.53 -8.57 -0.57
N GLN A 72 -18.71 -8.98 -1.54
CA GLN A 72 -19.09 -9.87 -2.66
C GLN A 72 -18.09 -11.01 -2.89
N SER A 73 -17.16 -11.25 -1.95
CA SER A 73 -16.19 -12.34 -2.05
C SER A 73 -16.46 -13.42 -0.99
N GLY A 74 -16.43 -14.67 -1.43
CA GLY A 74 -16.59 -15.86 -0.60
C GLY A 74 -15.81 -17.05 -1.17
N PRO A 75 -15.86 -18.23 -0.53
CA PRO A 75 -15.14 -19.43 -0.98
C PRO A 75 -15.42 -19.82 -2.45
N GLU A 76 -16.58 -19.45 -2.99
CA GLU A 76 -17.01 -19.71 -4.35
C GLU A 76 -16.28 -18.89 -5.43
N ASN A 77 -15.71 -17.74 -5.07
CA ASN A 77 -15.09 -16.81 -6.01
C ASN A 77 -13.77 -16.19 -5.51
N LEU A 78 -13.25 -16.61 -4.35
CA LEU A 78 -12.02 -16.09 -3.77
C LEU A 78 -10.82 -16.26 -4.70
N ASP A 79 -10.59 -17.47 -5.20
CA ASP A 79 -9.44 -17.80 -6.04
C ASP A 79 -9.34 -16.94 -7.32
N PRO A 80 -10.40 -16.81 -8.14
CA PRO A 80 -10.32 -15.97 -9.35
C PRO A 80 -10.25 -14.47 -9.05
N ILE A 81 -10.61 -14.04 -7.83
CA ILE A 81 -10.41 -12.65 -7.39
C ILE A 81 -8.95 -12.46 -6.98
N VAL A 82 -8.41 -13.30 -6.12
CA VAL A 82 -7.06 -13.14 -5.55
C VAL A 82 -5.97 -13.41 -6.59
N TRP A 83 -6.10 -14.48 -7.35
CA TRP A 83 -5.08 -14.92 -8.29
C TRP A 83 -5.43 -14.58 -9.73
N PRO A 84 -4.46 -14.14 -10.55
CA PRO A 84 -3.02 -14.01 -10.28
C PRO A 84 -2.60 -12.66 -9.69
N ARG A 85 -3.55 -11.76 -9.40
CA ARG A 85 -3.27 -10.37 -8.99
C ARG A 85 -2.38 -10.26 -7.75
N ALA A 86 -2.56 -11.16 -6.78
CA ALA A 86 -1.70 -11.22 -5.60
C ALA A 86 -0.26 -11.59 -5.92
N ALA A 87 -0.01 -12.38 -6.97
CA ALA A 87 1.34 -12.68 -7.39
C ALA A 87 2.03 -11.45 -7.98
N SER A 88 1.31 -10.64 -8.75
CA SER A 88 1.83 -9.40 -9.33
C SER A 88 2.26 -8.39 -8.26
N SER A 89 1.43 -8.16 -7.24
CA SER A 89 1.81 -7.25 -6.14
C SER A 89 2.89 -7.84 -5.22
N ALA A 90 2.93 -9.17 -5.05
CA ALA A 90 4.01 -9.82 -4.32
C ALA A 90 5.38 -9.58 -4.98
N GLU A 91 5.46 -9.64 -6.31
CA GLU A 91 6.70 -9.34 -7.04
C GLU A 91 7.16 -7.89 -6.82
N ILE A 92 6.22 -6.94 -6.79
CA ILE A 92 6.50 -5.52 -6.51
C ILE A 92 7.07 -5.37 -5.10
N PHE A 93 6.44 -5.98 -4.09
CA PHE A 93 6.94 -5.85 -2.71
C PHE A 93 8.26 -6.59 -2.48
N TRP A 94 8.52 -7.65 -3.25
CA TRP A 94 9.74 -8.44 -3.14
C TRP A 94 10.95 -7.83 -3.85
N SER A 95 10.74 -7.25 -5.04
CA SER A 95 11.84 -6.90 -5.95
C SER A 95 11.86 -5.45 -6.44
N ALA A 96 10.82 -4.65 -6.15
CA ALA A 96 10.80 -3.26 -6.59
C ALA A 96 11.96 -2.48 -5.94
N VAL A 97 12.72 -1.80 -6.79
CA VAL A 97 13.82 -0.93 -6.36
C VAL A 97 13.23 0.39 -5.88
N TYR A 98 13.15 0.58 -4.57
CA TYR A 98 13.01 1.92 -3.99
C TYR A 98 14.31 2.68 -4.25
N GLY A 99 14.24 3.80 -4.98
CA GLY A 99 15.38 4.67 -5.29
C GLY A 99 16.14 5.15 -4.04
N PRO A 100 17.31 5.79 -4.22
CA PRO A 100 18.28 5.91 -3.15
C PRO A 100 17.84 6.98 -2.14
N THR A 101 17.31 6.58 -0.98
CA THR A 101 17.96 6.74 0.35
C THR A 101 17.08 6.15 1.46
N THR A 102 17.05 4.82 1.58
CA THR A 102 17.39 4.06 2.81
C THR A 102 17.16 2.59 2.50
N THR A 103 18.26 1.88 2.31
CA THR A 103 18.31 0.44 2.05
C THR A 103 17.61 -0.33 3.18
N LEU A 104 16.43 -0.88 2.90
CA LEU A 104 16.02 -2.15 3.50
C LEU A 104 16.76 -3.26 2.75
N ASP A 105 17.99 -3.53 3.16
CA ASP A 105 18.72 -4.73 2.76
C ASP A 105 18.15 -5.91 3.56
N PHE A 106 17.29 -6.70 2.92
CA PHE A 106 16.93 -8.04 3.38
C PHE A 106 17.75 -9.07 2.60
N ARG A 107 19.04 -9.16 2.94
CA ARG A 107 19.85 -10.37 2.76
C ARG A 107 20.38 -10.87 4.08
#